data_AF-A0A1H2ZPM6-F1
#
_entry.id   AF-A0A1H2ZPM6-F1
#
_cell.length_a   1.000
_cell.length_b   1.000
_cell.length_c   1.000
_cell.angle_alpha   90.00
_cell.angle_beta   90.00
_cell.angle_gamma   90.00
#
_symmetry.space_group_name_H-M   'P 1'
#
loop_
_entity.id
_entity.type
_entity.pdbx_description
1 polymer ?
#
loop_
_entity_poly.entity_id
_entity_poly.type
_entity_poly.pdbx_seq_one_letter_code
_entity_poly.pdbx_strand_id
1 'polypeptide(L)'
;MGSVFSILSILASSVLVILPESSPQMFYVLVAILASYGVAAFLRGNPGLFAAAVLLGWFAIMIVAPFSLTDRQANALARVARRGDEEAQALLDFYATLAPFALWLQVAIAVLLLVLFIIGTRRAPVGAHRYMMDASNGLQAFVERVGIAAALLFVPMMLIIVYDVLQRKYLGFDPGFTNTEWYKIFTSTKLQEMEWHLHGALFLMTLGYGYVKDSHVRIELVRDMLRPRTRVWIELLGAILFMVPYCYVIMQYGSEMAIRSYDIGESSAAQTGLDHRFIIKSLLPLGFTLLALAGMSVALKCVVYLFGPPSLREESGFYAGTQHAIAPVKAA
;
A
#
# COMPACT_ATOMS: atom_id res chain seq x y z
N MET A 1 -20.72 -9.52 -18.40
CA MET A 1 -19.99 -10.77 -18.12
C MET A 1 -18.60 -10.50 -17.51
N GLY A 2 -17.67 -9.84 -18.21
CA GLY A 2 -16.31 -9.62 -17.69
C GLY A 2 -16.21 -8.86 -16.35
N SER A 3 -17.14 -7.92 -16.07
CA SER A 3 -17.17 -7.20 -14.79
C SER A 3 -17.44 -8.11 -13.58
N VAL A 4 -18.19 -9.20 -13.77
CA VAL A 4 -18.46 -10.19 -12.71
C VAL A 4 -17.17 -10.90 -12.33
N PHE A 5 -16.34 -11.24 -13.33
CA PHE A 5 -15.04 -11.84 -13.09
C PHE A 5 -14.07 -10.88 -12.41
N SER A 6 -14.10 -9.57 -12.72
CA SER A 6 -13.33 -8.59 -11.96
C SER A 6 -13.73 -8.52 -10.49
N ILE A 7 -15.03 -8.59 -10.18
CA ILE A 7 -15.53 -8.62 -8.79
C ILE A 7 -15.11 -9.92 -8.10
N LEU A 8 -15.18 -11.06 -8.80
CA LEU A 8 -14.70 -12.34 -8.29
C LEU A 8 -13.20 -12.29 -7.97
N SER A 9 -12.38 -11.67 -8.82
CA SER A 9 -10.96 -11.47 -8.56
C SER A 9 -10.72 -10.59 -7.33
N ILE A 10 -11.50 -9.53 -7.13
CA ILE A 10 -11.42 -8.68 -5.93
C ILE A 10 -11.72 -9.51 -4.67
N LEU A 11 -12.82 -10.27 -4.68
CA LEU A 11 -13.20 -11.11 -3.56
C LEU A 11 -12.15 -12.19 -3.27
N ALA A 12 -11.63 -12.85 -4.31
CA ALA A 12 -10.57 -13.85 -4.18
C ALA A 12 -9.27 -13.24 -3.63
N SER A 13 -8.93 -12.02 -4.04
CA SER A 13 -7.78 -11.29 -3.52
C SER A 13 -7.94 -10.96 -2.03
N SER A 14 -9.15 -10.57 -1.60
CA SER A 14 -9.44 -10.37 -0.17
C SER A 14 -9.35 -11.67 0.62
N VAL A 15 -9.83 -12.79 0.07
CA VAL A 15 -9.73 -14.11 0.70
C VAL A 15 -8.27 -14.55 0.83
N LEU A 16 -7.44 -14.29 -0.18
CA LEU A 16 -6.01 -14.65 -0.16
C LEU A 16 -5.30 -14.04 1.05
N VAL A 17 -5.61 -12.79 1.39
CA VAL A 17 -5.01 -12.07 2.53
C VAL A 17 -5.45 -12.62 3.89
N ILE A 18 -6.62 -13.27 3.95
CA ILE A 18 -7.20 -13.79 5.20
C ILE A 18 -6.78 -15.25 5.44
N LEU A 19 -6.39 -15.98 4.40
CA LEU A 19 -6.03 -17.38 4.51
C LEU A 19 -4.79 -17.56 5.42
N PRO A 20 -4.78 -18.62 6.25
CA PRO A 20 -3.58 -18.98 6.99
C PRO A 20 -2.42 -19.21 6.01
N GLU A 21 -1.27 -18.63 6.31
CA GLU A 21 -0.08 -18.63 5.45
C GLU A 21 0.53 -20.05 5.28
N SER A 22 0.08 -21.03 6.05
CA SER A 22 0.44 -22.44 5.92
C SER A 22 -0.63 -23.28 5.20
N SER A 23 -1.69 -22.64 4.68
CA SER A 23 -2.79 -23.35 4.03
C SER A 23 -2.48 -23.63 2.57
N PRO A 24 -2.57 -24.89 2.09
CA PRO A 24 -2.44 -25.21 0.67
C PRO A 24 -3.53 -24.53 -0.18
N GLN A 25 -4.58 -24.00 0.45
CA GLN A 25 -5.67 -23.28 -0.23
C GLN A 25 -5.21 -21.99 -0.91
N MET A 26 -4.08 -21.41 -0.50
CA MET A 26 -3.53 -20.20 -1.14
C MET A 26 -3.26 -20.41 -2.63
N PHE A 27 -2.80 -21.59 -3.05
CA PHE A 27 -2.54 -21.88 -4.46
C PHE A 27 -3.83 -21.95 -5.27
N TYR A 28 -4.91 -22.53 -4.72
CA TYR A 28 -6.20 -22.56 -5.39
C TYR A 28 -6.78 -21.14 -5.55
N VAL A 29 -6.66 -20.31 -4.52
CA VAL A 29 -7.10 -18.90 -4.58
C VAL A 29 -6.25 -18.10 -5.57
N LEU A 30 -4.94 -18.32 -5.61
CA LEU A 30 -4.05 -17.70 -6.58
C LEU A 30 -4.42 -18.07 -8.02
N VAL A 31 -4.67 -19.35 -8.29
CA VAL A 31 -5.14 -19.82 -9.61
C VAL A 31 -6.49 -19.20 -9.94
N ALA A 32 -7.41 -19.10 -8.97
CA ALA A 32 -8.70 -18.46 -9.17
C ALA A 32 -8.56 -16.96 -9.50
N ILE A 33 -7.65 -16.25 -8.85
CA ILE A 33 -7.33 -14.84 -9.15
C ILE A 33 -6.80 -14.71 -10.59
N LEU A 34 -5.80 -15.50 -10.96
CA LEU A 34 -5.20 -15.45 -12.30
C LEU A 34 -6.20 -15.84 -13.40
N ALA A 35 -6.99 -16.88 -13.19
CA ALA A 35 -8.01 -17.33 -14.13
C ALA A 35 -9.12 -16.29 -14.29
N SER A 36 -9.61 -15.72 -13.18
CA SER A 36 -10.64 -14.68 -13.22
C SER A 36 -10.12 -13.41 -13.91
N TYR A 37 -8.85 -13.04 -13.76
CA TYR A 37 -8.25 -11.95 -14.57
C TYR A 37 -8.18 -12.27 -16.05
N GLY A 38 -7.69 -13.46 -16.42
CA GLY A 38 -7.60 -13.86 -17.82
C GLY A 38 -8.96 -13.82 -18.50
N VAL A 39 -10.00 -14.31 -17.82
CA VAL A 39 -11.38 -14.28 -18.30
C VAL A 39 -11.94 -12.86 -18.32
N ALA A 40 -11.71 -12.05 -17.29
CA ALA A 40 -12.14 -10.64 -17.24
C ALA A 40 -11.51 -9.81 -18.37
N ALA A 41 -10.22 -10.05 -18.67
CA ALA A 41 -9.49 -9.43 -19.76
C ALA A 41 -10.03 -9.86 -21.14
N PHE A 42 -10.39 -11.14 -21.29
CA PHE A 42 -10.94 -11.68 -22.54
C PHE A 42 -12.37 -11.20 -22.81
N LEU A 43 -13.23 -11.23 -21.78
CA LEU A 43 -14.65 -10.86 -21.87
C LEU A 43 -14.92 -9.35 -21.80
N ARG A 44 -13.88 -8.51 -21.87
CA ARG A 44 -13.95 -7.04 -21.88
C ARG A 44 -14.83 -6.48 -20.75
N GLY A 45 -14.50 -6.84 -19.51
CA GLY A 45 -15.18 -6.31 -18.32
C GLY A 45 -15.08 -4.79 -18.15
N ASN A 46 -15.87 -4.23 -17.23
CA ASN A 46 -15.74 -2.81 -16.86
C ASN A 46 -14.28 -2.54 -16.44
N PRO A 47 -13.57 -1.60 -17.09
CA PRO A 47 -12.13 -1.48 -16.88
C PRO A 47 -11.76 -0.84 -15.54
N GLY A 48 -12.67 -0.09 -14.91
CA GLY A 48 -12.47 0.40 -13.55
C GLY A 48 -12.46 -0.74 -12.54
N LEU A 49 -13.43 -1.65 -12.64
CA LEU A 49 -13.45 -2.88 -11.84
C LEU A 49 -12.27 -3.78 -12.18
N PHE A 50 -11.89 -3.91 -13.45
CA PHE A 50 -10.73 -4.70 -13.86
C PHE A 50 -9.41 -4.12 -13.32
N ALA A 51 -9.22 -2.80 -13.37
CA ALA A 51 -8.05 -2.14 -12.79
C ALA A 51 -8.02 -2.33 -11.28
N ALA A 52 -9.11 -2.02 -10.57
CA ALA A 52 -9.21 -2.24 -9.12
C ALA A 52 -8.92 -3.70 -8.76
N ALA A 53 -9.46 -4.63 -9.54
CA ALA A 53 -9.21 -6.05 -9.38
C ALA A 53 -7.74 -6.36 -9.51
N VAL A 54 -7.08 -6.03 -10.64
CA VAL A 54 -5.65 -6.30 -10.86
C VAL A 54 -4.79 -5.74 -9.73
N LEU A 55 -5.11 -4.55 -9.25
CA LEU A 55 -4.36 -3.90 -8.19
C LEU A 55 -4.49 -4.60 -6.85
N LEU A 56 -5.72 -4.90 -6.45
CA LEU A 56 -5.96 -5.61 -5.20
C LEU A 56 -5.34 -7.01 -5.22
N GLY A 57 -5.38 -7.72 -6.35
CA GLY A 57 -4.69 -9.01 -6.47
C GLY A 57 -3.19 -8.87 -6.49
N TRP A 58 -2.63 -7.85 -7.15
CA TRP A 58 -1.21 -7.57 -7.08
C TRP A 58 -0.78 -7.34 -5.64
N PHE A 59 -1.48 -6.48 -4.89
CA PHE A 59 -1.18 -6.25 -3.47
C PHE A 59 -1.36 -7.51 -2.62
N ALA A 60 -2.45 -8.26 -2.80
CA ALA A 60 -2.70 -9.49 -2.05
C ALA A 60 -1.59 -10.53 -2.27
N ILE A 61 -1.19 -10.74 -3.53
CA ILE A 61 -0.14 -11.70 -3.89
C ILE A 61 1.22 -11.24 -3.37
N MET A 62 1.47 -9.93 -3.36
CA MET A 62 2.68 -9.37 -2.78
C MET A 62 2.72 -9.60 -1.27
N ILE A 63 1.70 -9.15 -0.52
CA ILE A 63 1.63 -9.28 0.93
C ILE A 63 1.72 -10.74 1.39
N VAL A 64 1.03 -11.64 0.71
CA VAL A 64 0.97 -13.05 1.11
C VAL A 64 2.20 -13.83 0.66
N ALA A 65 2.90 -13.35 -0.38
CA ALA A 65 4.08 -13.98 -0.96
C ALA A 65 3.94 -15.53 -1.07
N PRO A 66 2.94 -16.03 -1.82
CA PRO A 66 2.43 -17.40 -1.70
C PRO A 66 3.44 -18.52 -2.01
N PHE A 67 4.59 -18.18 -2.59
CA PHE A 67 5.66 -19.11 -2.97
C PHE A 67 6.80 -19.21 -1.97
N SER A 68 6.82 -18.39 -0.93
CA SER A 68 7.89 -18.35 0.06
C SER A 68 7.30 -18.44 1.46
N LEU A 69 7.94 -19.25 2.30
CA LEU A 69 7.69 -19.20 3.74
C LEU A 69 8.61 -18.15 4.36
N THR A 70 8.08 -17.38 5.30
CA THR A 70 8.92 -16.62 6.22
C THR A 70 9.66 -17.58 7.15
N ASP A 71 10.81 -17.16 7.69
CA ASP A 71 11.59 -17.97 8.63
C ASP A 71 10.73 -18.45 9.81
N ARG A 72 9.78 -17.62 10.25
CA ARG A 72 8.85 -17.96 11.33
C ARG A 72 7.90 -19.10 10.93
N GLN A 73 7.28 -19.00 9.75
CA GLN A 73 6.37 -20.03 9.26
C GLN A 73 7.11 -21.35 9.05
N ALA A 74 8.29 -21.32 8.42
CA ALA A 74 9.13 -22.50 8.23
C ALA A 74 9.48 -23.16 9.56
N ASN A 75 9.88 -22.37 10.57
CA ASN A 75 10.19 -22.88 11.90
C ASN A 75 8.95 -23.39 12.66
N ALA A 76 7.78 -22.77 12.48
CA ALA A 76 6.53 -23.24 13.08
C ALA A 76 6.11 -24.58 12.47
N LEU A 77 6.11 -24.69 11.14
CA LEU A 77 5.81 -25.93 10.42
C LEU A 77 6.81 -27.04 10.80
N ALA A 78 8.10 -26.72 10.89
CA ALA A 78 9.14 -27.68 11.28
C ALA A 78 9.01 -28.18 12.71
N ARG A 79 8.33 -27.45 13.60
CA ARG A 79 7.99 -27.95 14.95
C ARG A 79 6.84 -28.93 14.91
N VAL A 80 5.85 -28.71 14.04
CA VAL A 80 4.69 -29.58 13.88
C VAL A 80 5.08 -30.86 13.14
N ALA A 81 5.85 -30.75 12.06
CA ALA A 81 6.39 -31.89 11.32
C ALA A 81 7.26 -32.80 12.21
N ARG A 82 8.09 -32.21 13.09
CA ARG A 82 8.88 -32.96 14.09
C ARG A 82 8.04 -33.72 15.13
N ARG A 83 6.74 -33.40 15.28
CA ARG A 83 5.80 -34.13 16.14
C ARG A 83 5.13 -35.31 15.43
N GLY A 84 5.52 -35.62 14.19
CA GLY A 84 5.00 -36.75 13.41
C GLY A 84 3.82 -36.40 12.49
N ASP A 85 3.59 -35.11 12.24
CA ASP A 85 2.56 -34.66 11.30
C ASP A 85 3.09 -34.75 9.85
N GLU A 86 2.59 -35.72 9.10
CA GLU A 86 2.99 -35.98 7.72
C GLU A 86 2.57 -34.83 6.77
N GLU A 87 1.46 -34.15 7.03
CA GLU A 87 1.01 -33.03 6.20
C GLU A 87 1.95 -31.84 6.35
N ALA A 88 2.35 -31.52 7.59
CA ALA A 88 3.31 -30.45 7.87
C ALA A 88 4.68 -30.71 7.23
N GLN A 89 5.14 -31.97 7.22
CA GLN A 89 6.39 -32.38 6.57
C GLN A 89 6.29 -32.24 5.05
N ALA A 90 5.21 -32.72 4.44
CA ALA A 90 4.98 -32.59 3.00
C ALA A 90 4.93 -31.12 2.54
N LEU A 91 4.31 -30.25 3.35
CA LEU A 91 4.22 -28.83 3.05
C LEU A 91 5.59 -28.13 3.14
N LEU A 92 6.44 -28.50 4.10
CA LEU A 92 7.82 -28.01 4.19
C LEU A 92 8.64 -28.42 2.97
N ASP A 93 8.59 -29.69 2.60
CA ASP A 93 9.34 -30.22 1.46
C ASP A 93 8.90 -29.51 0.17
N PHE A 94 7.60 -29.29 0.01
CA PHE A 94 7.04 -28.51 -1.10
C PHE A 94 7.60 -27.07 -1.14
N TYR A 95 7.56 -26.31 -0.04
CA TYR A 95 8.10 -24.95 -0.02
C TYR A 95 9.64 -24.92 -0.18
N ALA A 96 10.36 -25.91 0.32
CA ALA A 96 11.80 -26.03 0.13
C ALA A 96 12.17 -26.22 -1.35
N THR A 97 11.37 -26.99 -2.10
CA THR A 97 11.57 -27.14 -3.56
C THR A 97 11.26 -25.86 -4.34
N LEU A 98 10.32 -25.04 -3.86
CA LEU A 98 9.92 -23.77 -4.49
C LEU A 98 10.83 -22.60 -4.12
N ALA A 99 11.45 -22.61 -2.94
CA ALA A 99 12.29 -21.53 -2.42
C ALA A 99 13.28 -20.92 -3.43
N PRO A 100 14.09 -21.69 -4.19
CA PRO A 100 15.02 -21.12 -5.16
C PRO A 100 14.33 -20.39 -6.32
N PHE A 101 13.05 -20.69 -6.58
CA PHE A 101 12.25 -20.10 -7.66
C PHE A 101 11.26 -19.06 -7.15
N ALA A 102 11.06 -18.91 -5.84
CA ALA A 102 9.99 -18.11 -5.26
C ALA A 102 10.03 -16.65 -5.75
N LEU A 103 11.20 -16.02 -5.73
CA LEU A 103 11.39 -14.66 -6.25
C LEU A 103 11.02 -14.57 -7.74
N TRP A 104 11.49 -15.53 -8.55
CA TRP A 104 11.25 -15.55 -9.99
C TRP A 104 9.77 -15.80 -10.32
N LEU A 105 9.10 -16.66 -9.57
CA LEU A 105 7.66 -16.91 -9.66
C LEU A 105 6.87 -15.65 -9.30
N GLN A 106 7.26 -14.95 -8.24
CA GLN A 106 6.64 -13.71 -7.80
C GLN A 106 6.79 -12.60 -8.86
N VAL A 107 8.00 -12.44 -9.41
CA VAL A 107 8.27 -11.51 -10.51
C VAL A 107 7.50 -11.91 -11.77
N ALA A 108 7.47 -13.20 -12.13
CA ALA A 108 6.73 -13.69 -13.30
C ALA A 108 5.23 -13.41 -13.18
N ILE A 109 4.64 -13.57 -11.99
CA ILE A 109 3.24 -13.22 -11.75
C ILE A 109 3.01 -11.72 -11.80
N ALA A 110 3.90 -10.92 -11.22
CA ALA A 110 3.82 -9.45 -11.34
C ALA A 110 3.86 -9.01 -12.82
N VAL A 111 4.78 -9.57 -13.61
CA VAL A 111 4.88 -9.32 -15.06
C VAL A 111 3.64 -9.82 -15.79
N LEU A 112 3.12 -11.00 -15.46
CA LEU A 112 1.89 -11.53 -16.04
C LEU A 112 0.69 -10.62 -15.75
N LEU A 113 0.52 -10.17 -14.50
CA LEU A 113 -0.54 -9.25 -14.10
C LEU A 113 -0.40 -7.91 -14.84
N LEU A 114 0.82 -7.40 -15.00
CA LEU A 114 1.09 -6.20 -15.78
C LEU A 114 0.75 -6.39 -17.26
N VAL A 115 1.11 -7.52 -17.85
CA VAL A 115 0.80 -7.84 -19.25
C VAL A 115 -0.70 -8.01 -19.45
N LEU A 116 -1.39 -8.72 -18.54
CA LEU A 116 -2.85 -8.87 -18.56
C LEU A 116 -3.54 -7.51 -18.38
N PHE A 117 -3.00 -6.66 -17.52
CA PHE A 117 -3.45 -5.28 -17.36
C PHE A 117 -3.32 -4.49 -18.66
N ILE A 118 -2.15 -4.53 -19.31
CA ILE A 118 -1.89 -3.86 -20.59
C ILE A 118 -2.78 -4.43 -21.71
N ILE A 119 -2.96 -5.75 -21.80
CA ILE A 119 -3.80 -6.38 -22.82
C ILE A 119 -5.28 -6.06 -22.59
N GLY A 120 -5.76 -6.16 -21.35
CA GLY A 120 -7.14 -5.84 -20.98
C GLY A 120 -7.48 -4.39 -21.25
N THR A 121 -6.56 -3.47 -20.96
CA THR A 121 -6.71 -2.04 -21.27
C THR A 121 -6.60 -1.76 -22.76
N ARG A 122 -5.71 -2.42 -23.52
CA ARG A 122 -5.62 -2.25 -24.98
C ARG A 122 -6.82 -2.82 -25.75
N ARG A 123 -7.47 -3.87 -25.24
CA ARG A 123 -8.61 -4.55 -25.89
C ARG A 123 -9.98 -4.01 -25.49
N ALA A 124 -10.05 -3.18 -24.46
CA ALA A 124 -11.30 -2.51 -24.12
C ALA A 124 -11.69 -1.55 -25.28
N PRO A 125 -12.98 -1.47 -25.65
CA PRO A 125 -13.44 -0.59 -26.73
C PRO A 125 -13.05 0.87 -26.44
N VAL A 126 -13.11 1.75 -27.45
CA VAL A 126 -12.64 3.17 -27.53
C VAL A 126 -12.69 4.02 -26.23
N GLY A 127 -13.51 3.65 -25.24
CA GLY A 127 -13.46 4.15 -23.86
C GLY A 127 -12.40 3.57 -22.90
N ALA A 128 -11.52 2.63 -23.30
CA ALA A 128 -10.56 1.98 -22.39
C ALA A 128 -9.72 2.96 -21.56
N HIS A 129 -9.12 3.93 -22.24
CA HIS A 129 -8.35 5.00 -21.62
C HIS A 129 -9.21 5.89 -20.72
N ARG A 130 -10.49 6.10 -21.08
CA ARG A 130 -11.45 6.83 -20.25
C ARG A 130 -11.68 6.09 -18.93
N TYR A 131 -11.88 4.78 -18.99
CA TYR A 131 -12.05 3.98 -17.79
C TYR A 131 -10.79 3.88 -16.94
N MET A 132 -9.59 3.84 -17.54
CA MET A 132 -8.33 3.94 -16.80
C MET A 132 -8.22 5.28 -16.07
N MET A 133 -8.64 6.38 -16.71
CA MET A 133 -8.73 7.69 -16.06
C MET A 133 -9.72 7.70 -14.92
N ASP A 134 -10.92 7.17 -15.12
CA ASP A 134 -11.96 7.13 -14.08
C ASP A 134 -11.49 6.26 -12.89
N ALA A 135 -10.82 5.13 -13.15
CA ALA A 135 -10.21 4.28 -12.11
C ALA A 135 -9.11 5.02 -11.33
N SER A 136 -8.22 5.70 -12.05
CA SER A 136 -7.17 6.52 -11.46
C SER A 136 -7.74 7.64 -10.59
N ASN A 137 -8.78 8.34 -11.07
CA ASN A 137 -9.47 9.39 -10.34
C ASN A 137 -10.18 8.84 -9.09
N GLY A 138 -10.76 7.64 -9.17
CA GLY A 138 -11.34 6.96 -8.01
C GLY A 138 -10.30 6.62 -6.94
N LEU A 139 -9.15 6.05 -7.33
CA LEU A 139 -8.04 5.77 -6.42
C LEU A 139 -7.49 7.04 -5.78
N GLN A 140 -7.30 8.10 -6.58
CA GLN A 140 -6.87 9.39 -6.08
C GLN A 140 -7.87 9.95 -5.07
N ALA A 141 -9.16 9.96 -5.38
CA ALA A 141 -10.18 10.48 -4.47
C ALA A 141 -10.24 9.69 -3.15
N PHE A 142 -10.04 8.37 -3.20
CA PHE A 142 -9.95 7.55 -1.99
C PHE A 142 -8.75 7.96 -1.12
N VAL A 143 -7.55 7.98 -1.70
CA VAL A 143 -6.32 8.38 -1.00
C VAL A 143 -6.43 9.81 -0.48
N GLU A 144 -7.02 10.72 -1.24
CA GLU A 144 -7.22 12.10 -0.83
C GLU A 144 -8.12 12.21 0.40
N ARG A 145 -9.25 11.49 0.42
CA ARG A 145 -10.16 11.47 1.57
C ARG A 145 -9.49 10.91 2.82
N VAL A 146 -8.73 9.82 2.67
CA VAL A 146 -7.98 9.21 3.78
C VAL A 146 -6.94 10.19 4.32
N GLY A 147 -6.18 10.85 3.44
CA GLY A 147 -5.18 11.85 3.86
C GLY A 147 -5.79 13.07 4.55
N ILE A 148 -6.90 13.60 4.04
CA ILE A 148 -7.62 14.73 4.65
C ILE A 148 -8.16 14.33 6.03
N ALA A 149 -8.75 13.13 6.14
CA ALA A 149 -9.22 12.62 7.42
C ALA A 149 -8.05 12.43 8.42
N ALA A 150 -6.93 11.89 7.95
CA ALA A 150 -5.74 11.71 8.78
C ALA A 150 -5.10 13.05 9.20
N ALA A 151 -5.19 14.10 8.39
CA ALA A 151 -4.73 15.43 8.77
C ALA A 151 -5.44 15.98 10.01
N LEU A 152 -6.67 15.52 10.30
CA LEU A 152 -7.37 15.87 11.54
C LEU A 152 -6.64 15.36 12.80
N LEU A 153 -5.77 14.35 12.70
CA LEU A 153 -4.92 13.89 13.82
C LEU A 153 -3.97 14.99 14.32
N PHE A 154 -3.70 16.02 13.53
CA PHE A 154 -2.93 17.17 13.96
C PHE A 154 -3.58 17.90 15.15
N VAL A 155 -4.91 17.98 15.17
CA VAL A 155 -5.67 18.67 16.22
C VAL A 155 -5.48 18.00 17.60
N PRO A 156 -5.80 16.70 17.79
CA PRO A 156 -5.57 16.05 19.08
C PRO A 156 -4.08 15.98 19.42
N MET A 157 -3.17 15.80 18.45
CA MET A 157 -1.74 15.86 18.70
C MET A 157 -1.32 17.20 19.29
N MET A 158 -1.84 18.31 18.74
CA MET A 158 -1.53 19.64 19.25
C MET A 158 -2.08 19.88 20.65
N LEU A 159 -3.30 19.41 20.93
CA LEU A 159 -3.88 19.47 22.27
C LEU A 159 -3.04 18.69 23.29
N ILE A 160 -2.54 17.51 22.90
CA ILE A 160 -1.66 16.69 23.74
C ILE A 160 -0.34 17.40 24.01
N ILE A 161 0.30 18.00 22.99
CA ILE A 161 1.55 18.75 23.16
C ILE A 161 1.35 19.93 24.12
N VAL A 162 0.28 20.70 23.93
CA VAL A 162 -0.02 21.84 24.82
C VAL A 162 -0.25 21.33 26.25
N TYR A 163 -1.00 20.24 26.41
CA TYR A 163 -1.25 19.65 27.71
C TYR A 163 0.02 19.10 28.38
N ASP A 164 0.89 18.39 27.66
CA ASP A 164 2.16 17.88 28.17
C ASP A 164 3.09 19.01 28.64
N VAL A 165 3.20 20.08 27.83
CA VAL A 165 4.01 21.25 28.19
C VAL A 165 3.46 21.95 29.44
N LEU A 166 2.15 22.15 29.52
CA LEU A 166 1.51 22.74 30.71
C LEU A 166 1.69 21.87 31.94
N GLN A 167 1.53 20.55 31.78
CA GLN A 167 1.72 19.58 32.84
C GLN A 167 3.14 19.63 33.37
N ARG A 168 4.16 19.60 32.51
CA ARG A 168 5.56 19.65 32.96
C ARG A 168 5.97 21.01 33.53
N LYS A 169 5.43 22.11 33.00
CA LYS A 169 5.90 23.45 33.35
C LYS A 169 5.22 24.02 34.60
N TYR A 170 3.96 23.68 34.83
CA TYR A 170 3.15 24.28 35.88
C TYR A 170 2.52 23.25 36.80
N LEU A 171 1.84 22.23 36.27
CA LEU A 171 0.99 21.34 37.08
C LEU A 171 1.78 20.22 37.78
N GLY A 172 2.93 19.84 37.25
CA GLY A 172 3.76 18.74 37.75
C GLY A 172 4.51 19.05 39.05
N PHE A 173 4.45 20.31 39.51
CA PHE A 173 5.04 20.75 40.77
C PHE A 173 4.01 20.82 41.91
N ASP A 174 2.73 20.60 41.62
CA ASP A 174 1.66 20.61 42.62
C ASP A 174 1.34 19.18 43.11
N PRO A 175 1.61 18.85 44.39
CA PRO A 175 1.25 17.58 44.99
C PRO A 175 -0.26 17.28 44.95
N GLY A 176 -1.12 18.31 44.97
CA GLY A 176 -2.56 18.15 44.90
C GLY A 176 -3.01 17.61 43.54
N PHE A 177 -2.35 18.03 42.47
CA PHE A 177 -2.64 17.59 41.10
C PHE A 177 -1.97 16.24 40.76
N THR A 178 -0.71 16.05 41.14
CA THR A 178 0.06 14.83 40.80
C THR A 178 -0.48 13.56 41.46
N ASN A 179 -1.19 13.68 42.58
CA ASN A 179 -1.84 12.54 43.24
C ASN A 179 -3.20 12.16 42.64
N THR A 180 -3.73 12.95 41.69
CA THR A 180 -5.00 12.64 41.03
C THR A 180 -4.88 11.42 40.12
N GLU A 181 -5.99 10.68 39.97
CA GLU A 181 -6.06 9.57 39.01
C GLU A 181 -5.85 10.03 37.56
N TRP A 182 -6.26 11.26 37.24
CA TRP A 182 -6.05 11.86 35.93
C TRP A 182 -4.55 11.94 35.57
N TYR A 183 -3.72 12.45 36.49
CA TYR A 183 -2.26 12.55 36.28
C TYR A 183 -1.61 11.18 36.09
N LYS A 184 -2.05 10.18 36.86
CA LYS A 184 -1.52 8.80 36.75
C LYS A 184 -1.88 8.13 35.42
N ILE A 185 -3.04 8.45 34.85
CA ILE A 185 -3.45 7.97 33.53
C ILE A 185 -2.67 8.69 32.43
N PHE A 186 -2.55 10.02 32.52
CA PHE A 186 -1.89 10.87 31.52
C PHE A 186 -0.55 11.39 32.04
N THR A 187 0.38 10.46 32.30
CA THR A 187 1.75 10.86 32.66
C THR A 187 2.44 11.51 31.46
N SER A 188 3.38 12.43 31.73
CA SER A 188 4.13 13.13 30.67
C SER A 188 4.81 12.16 29.70
N THR A 189 5.32 11.02 30.19
CA THR A 189 5.87 9.96 29.34
C THR A 189 4.83 9.40 28.35
N LYS A 190 3.60 9.11 28.80
CA LYS A 190 2.53 8.64 27.89
C LYS A 190 2.13 9.70 26.89
N LEU A 191 2.05 10.96 27.33
CA LEU A 191 1.69 12.07 26.45
C LEU A 191 2.74 12.23 25.35
N GLN A 192 4.03 12.33 25.71
CA GLN A 192 5.12 12.39 24.73
C GLN A 192 5.14 11.19 23.80
N GLU A 193 4.81 9.99 24.31
CA GLU A 193 4.66 8.83 23.46
C GLU A 193 3.47 8.96 22.51
N MET A 194 2.30 9.38 22.98
CA MET A 194 1.13 9.64 22.15
C MET A 194 1.44 10.68 21.06
N GLU A 195 2.23 11.71 21.36
CA GLU A 195 2.64 12.74 20.39
C GLU A 195 3.33 12.11 19.18
N TRP A 196 4.36 11.29 19.39
CA TRP A 196 5.07 10.69 18.26
C TRP A 196 4.27 9.57 17.59
N HIS A 197 3.35 8.89 18.28
CA HIS A 197 2.44 7.93 17.63
C HIS A 197 1.46 8.67 16.71
N LEU A 198 0.85 9.76 17.19
CA LEU A 198 -0.07 10.57 16.40
C LEU A 198 0.66 11.24 15.24
N HIS A 199 1.89 11.73 15.47
CA HIS A 199 2.73 12.28 14.41
C HIS A 199 3.05 11.23 13.34
N GLY A 200 3.50 10.04 13.76
CA GLY A 200 3.77 8.93 12.87
C GLY A 200 2.52 8.49 12.09
N ALA A 201 1.37 8.39 12.77
CA ALA A 201 0.08 8.07 12.15
C ALA A 201 -0.32 9.12 11.10
N LEU A 202 -0.23 10.40 11.45
CA LEU A 202 -0.51 11.51 10.54
C LEU A 202 0.40 11.43 9.31
N PHE A 203 1.70 11.26 9.50
CA PHE A 203 2.65 11.19 8.39
C PHE A 203 2.39 9.99 7.49
N LEU A 204 2.30 8.78 8.05
CA LEU A 204 2.10 7.54 7.29
C LEU A 204 0.80 7.54 6.49
N MET A 205 -0.29 8.02 7.09
CA MET A 205 -1.60 8.06 6.44
C MET A 205 -1.74 9.17 5.40
N THR A 206 -0.85 10.18 5.41
CA THR A 206 -0.83 11.28 4.43
C THR A 206 0.21 11.10 3.32
N LEU A 207 1.08 10.07 3.37
CA LEU A 207 2.07 9.79 2.32
C LEU A 207 1.46 9.73 0.91
N GLY A 208 0.39 8.94 0.75
CA GLY A 208 -0.31 8.82 -0.53
C GLY A 208 -0.93 10.13 -1.00
N TYR A 209 -1.47 10.93 -0.06
CA TYR A 209 -2.02 12.26 -0.35
C TYR A 209 -0.93 13.18 -0.90
N GLY A 210 0.24 13.23 -0.24
CA GLY A 210 1.36 14.05 -0.70
C GLY A 210 1.88 13.62 -2.08
N TYR A 211 1.79 12.33 -2.41
CA TYR A 211 2.18 11.84 -3.73
C TYR A 211 1.19 12.26 -4.84
N VAL A 212 -0.11 12.07 -4.65
CA VAL A 212 -1.12 12.49 -5.68
C VAL A 212 -1.24 14.00 -5.83
N LYS A 213 -0.85 14.79 -4.82
CA LYS A 213 -0.77 16.26 -4.88
C LYS A 213 0.58 16.78 -5.37
N ASP A 214 1.46 15.89 -5.83
CA ASP A 214 2.79 16.23 -6.34
C ASP A 214 3.63 17.10 -5.37
N SER A 215 3.48 16.85 -4.06
CA SER A 215 4.18 17.62 -3.02
C SER A 215 5.61 17.14 -2.77
N HIS A 216 6.05 16.09 -3.46
CA HIS A 216 7.40 15.54 -3.33
C HIS A 216 8.38 16.43 -4.08
N VAL A 217 9.52 16.72 -3.45
CA VAL A 217 10.60 17.47 -4.10
C VAL A 217 11.16 16.64 -5.25
N ARG A 218 11.12 17.23 -6.44
CA ARG A 218 11.68 16.68 -7.66
C ARG A 218 12.85 17.55 -8.12
N ILE A 219 13.76 16.99 -8.90
CA ILE A 219 14.85 17.76 -9.51
C ILE A 219 14.26 18.51 -10.71
N GLU A 220 13.55 19.62 -10.45
CA GLU A 220 12.85 20.41 -11.46
C GLU A 220 13.79 20.96 -12.54
N LEU A 221 15.03 21.31 -12.17
CA LEU A 221 16.04 21.84 -13.10
C LEU A 221 16.37 20.85 -14.23
N VAL A 222 16.36 19.54 -13.93
CA VAL A 222 16.52 18.50 -14.95
C VAL A 222 15.22 18.30 -15.72
N ARG A 223 14.07 18.30 -15.02
CA ARG A 223 12.74 18.10 -15.64
C ARG A 223 12.44 19.18 -16.68
N ASP A 224 12.77 20.44 -16.41
CA ASP A 224 12.52 21.56 -17.31
C ASP A 224 13.20 21.38 -18.68
N MET A 225 14.37 20.75 -18.72
CA MET A 225 15.09 20.45 -19.96
C MET A 225 14.50 19.27 -20.76
N LEU A 226 13.63 18.47 -20.16
CA LEU A 226 13.07 17.25 -20.78
C LEU A 226 11.77 17.51 -21.52
N ARG A 227 11.54 16.76 -22.61
CA ARG A 227 10.26 16.78 -23.33
C ARG A 227 9.12 16.26 -22.43
N PRO A 228 7.88 16.76 -22.57
CA PRO A 228 6.74 16.32 -21.75
C PRO A 228 6.55 14.80 -21.70
N ARG A 229 6.69 14.13 -22.85
CA ARG A 229 6.58 12.66 -22.91
C ARG A 229 7.71 11.94 -22.15
N THR A 230 8.93 12.50 -22.13
CA THR A 230 10.05 11.94 -21.37
C THR A 230 9.83 12.07 -19.87
N ARG A 231 9.29 13.20 -19.40
CA ARG A 231 8.93 13.42 -17.98
C ARG A 231 7.92 12.36 -17.52
N VAL A 232 6.89 12.12 -18.32
CA VAL A 232 5.86 11.11 -18.01
C VAL A 232 6.41 9.68 -18.04
N TRP A 233 7.35 9.38 -18.94
CA TRP A 233 8.06 8.10 -18.90
C TRP A 233 8.88 7.90 -17.63
N ILE A 234 9.61 8.93 -17.18
CA ILE A 234 10.35 8.90 -15.93
C ILE A 234 9.41 8.66 -14.75
N GLU A 235 8.25 9.33 -14.72
CA GLU A 235 7.26 9.12 -13.67
C GLU A 235 6.73 7.68 -13.65
N LEU A 236 6.36 7.16 -14.82
CA LEU A 236 5.83 5.82 -14.96
C LEU A 236 6.86 4.75 -14.54
N LEU A 237 8.09 4.87 -15.03
CA LEU A 237 9.17 3.93 -14.70
C LEU A 237 9.61 4.09 -13.24
N GLY A 238 9.63 5.32 -12.73
CA GLY A 238 9.87 5.63 -11.32
C GLY A 238 8.89 4.92 -10.39
N ALA A 239 7.60 5.05 -10.71
CA ALA A 239 6.53 4.41 -9.96
C ALA A 239 6.63 2.88 -10.02
N ILE A 240 6.83 2.30 -11.20
CA ILE A 240 6.81 0.83 -11.39
C ILE A 240 8.09 0.15 -10.89
N LEU A 241 9.27 0.70 -11.20
CA LEU A 241 10.55 0.03 -10.96
C LEU A 241 11.16 0.34 -9.59
N PHE A 242 10.79 1.46 -8.98
CA PHE A 242 11.38 1.88 -7.70
C PHE A 242 10.32 2.00 -6.62
N MET A 243 9.26 2.77 -6.86
CA MET A 243 8.27 3.06 -5.82
C MET A 243 7.48 1.81 -5.41
N VAL A 244 6.91 1.06 -6.36
CA VAL A 244 6.12 -0.15 -6.07
C VAL A 244 6.97 -1.23 -5.38
N PRO A 245 8.18 -1.58 -5.85
CA PRO A 245 9.05 -2.52 -5.15
C PRO A 245 9.44 -2.05 -3.74
N TYR A 246 9.71 -0.75 -3.57
CA TYR A 246 10.00 -0.20 -2.25
C TYR A 246 8.81 -0.30 -1.30
N CYS A 247 7.61 0.07 -1.77
CA CYS A 247 6.38 -0.12 -1.01
C CYS A 247 6.17 -1.59 -0.62
N TYR A 248 6.43 -2.52 -1.55
CA TYR A 248 6.31 -3.94 -1.29
C TYR A 248 7.21 -4.41 -0.14
N VAL A 249 8.51 -4.07 -0.19
CA VAL A 249 9.47 -4.42 0.86
C VAL A 249 9.01 -3.91 2.22
N ILE A 250 8.59 -2.64 2.30
CA ILE A 250 8.16 -2.04 3.57
C ILE A 250 6.86 -2.66 4.08
N MET A 251 5.93 -2.99 3.19
CA MET A 251 4.68 -3.66 3.57
C MET A 251 4.96 -5.04 4.16
N GLN A 252 5.87 -5.81 3.57
CA GLN A 252 6.25 -7.13 4.06
C GLN A 252 6.83 -7.04 5.48
N TYR A 253 7.99 -6.39 5.62
CA TYR A 253 8.68 -6.31 6.91
C TYR A 253 7.88 -5.52 7.96
N GLY A 254 7.10 -4.52 7.53
CA GLY A 254 6.23 -3.74 8.39
C GLY A 254 5.08 -4.57 8.96
N SER A 255 4.47 -5.44 8.16
CA SER A 255 3.41 -6.34 8.62
C SER A 255 3.94 -7.38 9.62
N GLU A 256 5.08 -8.00 9.34
CA GLU A 256 5.74 -8.95 10.24
C GLU A 256 6.09 -8.28 11.58
N MET A 257 6.60 -7.04 11.52
CA MET A 257 6.92 -6.25 12.72
C MET A 257 5.66 -5.97 13.56
N ALA A 258 4.54 -5.64 12.93
CA ALA A 258 3.28 -5.36 13.63
C ALA A 258 2.69 -6.62 14.28
N ILE A 259 2.65 -7.74 13.54
CA ILE A 259 2.16 -9.03 14.03
C ILE A 259 3.01 -9.51 15.22
N ARG A 260 4.34 -9.43 15.09
CA ARG A 260 5.25 -9.80 16.20
C ARG A 260 5.00 -8.96 17.45
N SER A 261 4.79 -7.67 17.28
CA SER A 261 4.48 -6.74 18.37
C SER A 261 3.19 -7.11 19.09
N TYR A 262 2.17 -7.52 18.34
CA TYR A 262 0.90 -7.99 18.87
C TYR A 262 1.06 -9.29 19.66
N ASP A 263 1.74 -10.28 19.09
CA ASP A 263 1.91 -11.61 19.70
C ASP A 263 2.65 -11.59 21.03
N ILE A 264 3.63 -10.69 21.18
CA ILE A 264 4.40 -10.55 22.43
C ILE A 264 3.77 -9.54 23.41
N GLY A 265 2.63 -8.94 23.06
CA GLY A 265 2.00 -7.89 23.86
C GLY A 265 2.92 -6.70 24.10
N GLU A 266 3.66 -6.27 23.07
CA GLU A 266 4.74 -5.31 23.22
C GLU A 266 4.24 -3.97 23.78
N SER A 267 4.90 -3.53 24.85
CA SER A 267 4.67 -2.25 25.52
C SER A 267 5.90 -1.36 25.44
N SER A 268 5.76 -0.10 25.83
CA SER A 268 6.89 0.81 25.97
C SER A 268 7.94 0.27 26.95
N ALA A 269 9.21 0.53 26.64
CA ALA A 269 10.31 0.29 27.56
C ALA A 269 10.25 1.20 28.80
N ALA A 270 9.55 2.34 28.71
CA ALA A 270 9.33 3.21 29.85
C ALA A 270 8.30 2.59 30.80
N GLN A 271 8.59 2.62 32.12
CA GLN A 271 7.71 2.04 33.16
C GLN A 271 6.28 2.58 33.11
N THR A 272 6.11 3.84 32.69
CA THR A 272 4.82 4.50 32.55
C THR A 272 4.43 4.75 31.09
N GLY A 273 5.11 4.17 30.10
CA GLY A 273 4.84 4.45 28.69
C GLY A 273 3.55 3.83 28.14
N LEU A 274 3.31 3.99 26.85
CA LEU A 274 2.14 3.41 26.18
C LEU A 274 2.29 1.90 26.03
N ASP A 275 1.17 1.20 26.15
CA ASP A 275 1.04 -0.20 25.80
C ASP A 275 0.71 -0.37 24.31
N HIS A 276 0.58 -1.62 23.86
CA HIS A 276 0.09 -1.96 22.52
C HIS A 276 0.86 -1.30 21.36
N ARG A 277 2.19 -1.46 21.34
CA ARG A 277 3.07 -0.94 20.26
C ARG A 277 2.69 -1.42 18.86
N PHE A 278 1.94 -2.51 18.77
CA PHE A 278 1.47 -3.05 17.50
C PHE A 278 0.61 -2.05 16.72
N ILE A 279 -0.10 -1.14 17.40
CA ILE A 279 -0.97 -0.14 16.76
C ILE A 279 -0.14 0.76 15.83
N ILE A 280 0.86 1.45 16.35
CA ILE A 280 1.72 2.31 15.52
C ILE A 280 2.52 1.52 14.49
N LYS A 281 2.97 0.30 14.84
CA LYS A 281 3.69 -0.57 13.90
C LYS A 281 2.82 -1.00 12.73
N SER A 282 1.52 -1.26 12.95
CA SER A 282 0.55 -1.59 11.90
C SER A 282 0.26 -0.44 10.94
N LEU A 283 0.46 0.82 11.37
CA LEU A 283 0.28 1.97 10.50
C LEU A 283 1.35 2.06 9.42
N LEU A 284 2.51 1.41 9.61
CA LEU A 284 3.57 1.36 8.62
C LEU A 284 3.13 0.64 7.32
N PRO A 285 2.71 -0.64 7.33
CA PRO A 285 2.23 -1.29 6.12
C PRO A 285 0.96 -0.62 5.56
N LEU A 286 0.09 -0.06 6.41
CA LEU A 286 -1.10 0.67 5.96
C LEU A 286 -0.76 1.95 5.19
N GLY A 287 0.15 2.78 5.72
CA GLY A 287 0.60 4.00 5.05
C GLY A 287 1.28 3.73 3.71
N PHE A 288 2.09 2.68 3.64
CA PHE A 288 2.72 2.26 2.38
C PHE A 288 1.75 1.63 1.38
N THR A 289 0.67 1.01 1.85
CA THR A 289 -0.44 0.58 0.99
C THR A 289 -1.11 1.80 0.34
N LEU A 290 -1.40 2.85 1.12
CA LEU A 290 -1.97 4.10 0.59
C LEU A 290 -1.02 4.78 -0.40
N LEU A 291 0.28 4.81 -0.12
CA LEU A 291 1.29 5.33 -1.04
C LEU A 291 1.32 4.52 -2.35
N ALA A 292 1.22 3.20 -2.27
CA ALA A 292 1.26 2.35 -3.45
C ALA A 292 -0.03 2.47 -4.30
N LEU A 293 -1.20 2.67 -3.67
CA LEU A 293 -2.44 3.05 -4.36
C LEU A 293 -2.32 4.42 -5.05
N ALA A 294 -1.68 5.39 -4.40
CA ALA A 294 -1.37 6.69 -4.99
C ALA A 294 -0.45 6.54 -6.22
N GLY A 295 0.65 5.81 -6.08
CA GLY A 295 1.56 5.43 -7.17
C GLY A 295 0.86 4.85 -8.36
N MET A 296 -0.07 3.94 -8.10
CA MET A 296 -0.83 3.34 -9.17
C MET A 296 -1.76 4.32 -9.86
N SER A 297 -2.46 5.18 -9.12
CA SER A 297 -3.28 6.24 -9.70
C SER A 297 -2.44 7.10 -10.69
N VAL A 298 -1.23 7.47 -10.28
CA VAL A 298 -0.28 8.22 -11.13
C VAL A 298 0.18 7.41 -12.33
N ALA A 299 0.56 6.15 -12.15
CA ALA A 299 1.00 5.28 -13.23
C ALA A 299 -0.10 5.12 -14.30
N LEU A 300 -1.35 4.95 -13.89
CA LEU A 300 -2.49 4.89 -14.81
C LEU A 300 -2.65 6.18 -15.63
N LYS A 301 -2.56 7.34 -14.99
CA LYS A 301 -2.58 8.66 -15.68
C LYS A 301 -1.42 8.78 -16.67
N CYS A 302 -0.22 8.35 -16.29
CA CYS A 302 0.95 8.37 -17.17
C CYS A 302 0.74 7.47 -18.41
N VAL A 303 0.19 6.26 -18.23
CA VAL A 303 -0.14 5.36 -19.35
C VAL A 303 -1.18 6.00 -20.28
N VAL A 304 -2.22 6.63 -19.75
CA VAL A 304 -3.23 7.34 -20.56
C VAL A 304 -2.61 8.51 -21.31
N TYR A 305 -1.72 9.28 -20.70
CA TYR A 305 -1.04 10.39 -21.38
C TYR A 305 -0.18 9.91 -22.56
N LEU A 306 0.56 8.81 -22.35
CA LEU A 306 1.47 8.26 -23.35
C LEU A 306 0.71 7.58 -24.50
N PHE A 307 -0.30 6.75 -24.21
CA PHE A 307 -0.91 5.88 -25.21
C PHE A 307 -2.36 6.22 -25.56
N GLY A 308 -2.99 7.11 -24.78
CA GLY A 308 -4.38 7.49 -24.95
C GLY A 308 -4.64 8.49 -26.09
N PRO A 309 -5.94 8.65 -26.44
CA PRO A 309 -6.38 9.58 -27.47
C PRO A 309 -6.11 11.04 -27.06
N PRO A 310 -5.99 11.97 -28.02
CA PRO A 310 -5.69 13.38 -27.74
C PRO A 310 -6.61 14.02 -26.69
N SER A 311 -7.90 13.69 -26.71
CA SER A 311 -8.90 14.21 -25.76
C SER A 311 -8.63 13.87 -24.30
N LEU A 312 -8.03 12.71 -24.02
CA LEU A 312 -7.69 12.29 -22.65
C LEU A 312 -6.25 12.63 -22.26
N ARG A 313 -5.41 12.99 -23.24
CA ARG A 313 -4.02 13.40 -23.00
C ARG A 313 -3.95 14.73 -22.25
N GLU A 314 -4.86 15.65 -22.53
CA GLU A 314 -4.94 16.91 -21.78
C GLU A 314 -5.35 16.67 -20.32
N GLU A 315 -6.38 15.85 -20.09
CA GLU A 315 -6.86 15.51 -18.74
C GLU A 315 -5.81 14.75 -17.89
N SER A 316 -4.98 13.92 -18.53
CA SER A 316 -3.90 13.17 -17.88
C SER A 316 -2.56 13.91 -17.81
N GLY A 317 -2.49 15.13 -18.35
CA GLY A 317 -1.25 15.90 -18.53
C GLY A 317 -0.63 16.49 -17.26
N PHE A 318 -1.22 16.26 -16.09
CA PHE A 318 -0.75 16.81 -14.81
C PHE A 318 0.75 16.55 -14.57
N TYR A 319 1.22 15.32 -14.83
CA TYR A 319 2.63 14.93 -14.64
C TYR A 319 3.55 15.28 -15.81
N ALA A 320 3.00 15.83 -16.90
CA ALA A 320 3.76 16.26 -18.07
C ALA A 320 4.28 17.71 -17.92
N GLY A 321 3.64 18.50 -17.05
CA GLY A 321 4.06 19.85 -16.71
C GLY A 321 5.22 19.89 -15.71
N THR A 322 5.76 21.09 -15.52
CA THR A 322 6.66 21.44 -14.42
C THR A 322 6.12 22.69 -13.74
N GLN A 323 6.59 23.01 -12.52
CA GLN A 323 6.12 24.22 -11.82
C GLN A 323 6.40 25.51 -12.60
N HIS A 324 7.35 25.49 -13.53
CA HIS A 324 7.74 26.62 -14.39
C HIS A 324 7.24 26.54 -15.83
N ALA A 325 6.71 25.38 -16.26
CA ALA A 325 6.13 25.21 -17.60
C ALA A 325 4.75 24.55 -17.49
N ILE A 326 3.71 25.35 -17.74
CA ILE A 326 2.34 24.85 -17.93
C ILE A 326 2.37 23.81 -19.06
N ALA A 327 1.69 22.67 -18.86
CA ALA A 327 1.57 21.63 -19.87
C ALA A 327 1.22 22.25 -21.23
N PRO A 328 1.86 21.82 -22.34
CA PRO A 328 1.68 22.51 -23.62
C PRO A 328 0.22 22.45 -24.06
N VAL A 329 -0.45 23.60 -24.02
CA VAL A 329 -1.72 23.81 -24.70
C VAL A 329 -1.39 23.98 -26.18
N LYS A 330 -1.76 22.97 -26.98
CA LYS A 330 -1.63 22.86 -28.45
C LYS A 330 -0.20 22.77 -29.01
N ALA A 331 0.07 21.63 -29.63
CA ALA A 331 0.76 21.57 -30.92
C ALA A 331 -0.04 20.63 -31.83
N ALA A 332 -1.04 21.21 -32.48
CA ALA A 332 -1.61 20.72 -33.73
C ALA A 332 -1.17 21.72 -34.80
#